data_AF-A0A084VHY0-F1
#
_entry.id   AF-A0A084VHY0-F1
#
_cell.length_a   1.000
_cell.length_b   1.000
_cell.length_c   1.000
_cell.angle_alpha   90.00
_cell.angle_beta   90.00
_cell.angle_gamma   90.00
#
_symmetry.space_group_name_H-M   'P 1'
#
loop_
_entity.id
_entity.type
_entity.pdbx_description
1 polymer ?
#
loop_
_entity_poly.entity_id
_entity_poly.type
_entity_poly.pdbx_seq_one_letter_code
_entity_poly.pdbx_strand_id
1 'polypeptide(L)'
;MGRCRVVSEQWIHVSDWLPTLGFAAGITDGISQGSPIDGQNQWDTLLSESAGGRTVVMNNADEKFSYSSYMKNGWKYVNGSTFNGVFDGWLGLLSENDDLSTEEYYSWLTAPGTIGESIGLSRDRVETLRSSATLACPTDLQETLCKPLEKPCLFNLLKDPCEQQNLASAHPDILTELQTDVLHYRRRSARPRNQPHDGRSDPALYNFTWTWWLDENNTVSILEQAQKKEPFYTALDLKAV
;
A
#
# COMPACT_ATOMS: atom_id res chain seq x y z
N MET A 1 -4.97 -5.44 29.09
CA MET A 1 -4.98 -3.97 29.15
C MET A 1 -3.94 -3.52 28.12
N GLY A 2 -4.37 -2.99 26.98
CA GLY A 2 -3.48 -2.70 25.85
C GLY A 2 -2.70 -1.40 26.01
N ARG A 3 -1.72 -1.19 25.14
CA ARG A 3 -1.00 0.09 25.03
C ARG A 3 -1.95 1.18 24.55
N CYS A 4 -1.88 2.36 25.18
CA CYS A 4 -2.70 3.50 24.80
C CYS A 4 -1.85 4.77 24.86
N ARG A 5 -2.03 5.68 23.90
CA ARG A 5 -1.35 6.99 23.86
C ARG A 5 0.19 6.86 23.86
N VAL A 6 0.71 5.96 23.01
CA VAL A 6 2.14 5.71 22.81
C VAL A 6 2.48 5.69 21.33
N VAL A 7 3.76 5.88 21.00
CA VAL A 7 4.30 5.65 19.65
C VAL A 7 4.76 4.19 19.56
N SER A 8 4.55 3.59 18.39
CA SER A 8 4.85 2.19 18.11
C SER A 8 5.88 2.15 16.98
N GLU A 9 7.06 1.62 17.27
CA GLU A 9 8.17 1.46 16.31
C GLU A 9 8.14 0.10 15.58
N GLN A 10 7.21 -0.78 15.98
CA GLN A 10 7.02 -2.06 15.33
C GLN A 10 6.46 -1.88 13.92
N TRP A 11 6.98 -2.68 12.99
CA TRP A 11 6.56 -2.61 11.59
C TRP A 11 5.15 -3.17 11.42
N ILE A 12 4.34 -2.45 10.66
CA ILE A 12 2.99 -2.81 10.23
C ILE A 12 2.86 -2.45 8.75
N HIS A 13 2.08 -3.22 7.99
CA HIS A 13 1.72 -2.90 6.63
C HIS A 13 0.20 -2.82 6.49
N VAL A 14 -0.31 -2.07 5.50
CA VAL A 14 -1.76 -1.91 5.29
C VAL A 14 -2.50 -3.25 5.09
N SER A 15 -1.81 -4.27 4.55
CA SER A 15 -2.35 -5.62 4.41
C SER A 15 -2.67 -6.31 5.73
N ASP A 16 -2.07 -5.86 6.84
CA ASP A 16 -2.21 -6.49 8.16
C ASP A 16 -3.56 -6.17 8.81
N TRP A 17 -4.27 -5.15 8.35
CA TRP A 17 -5.55 -4.78 8.94
C TRP A 17 -6.61 -5.87 8.81
N LEU A 18 -6.70 -6.53 7.65
CA LEU A 18 -7.65 -7.63 7.44
C LEU A 18 -7.47 -8.76 8.47
N PRO A 19 -6.28 -9.41 8.58
CA PRO A 19 -6.08 -10.48 9.55
C PRO A 19 -6.17 -10.00 11.01
N THR A 20 -5.70 -8.78 11.31
CA THR A 20 -5.70 -8.22 12.67
C THR A 20 -7.12 -7.93 13.17
N LEU A 21 -7.94 -7.27 12.35
CA LEU A 21 -9.34 -6.97 12.70
C LEU A 21 -10.21 -8.22 12.66
N GLY A 22 -9.93 -9.16 11.74
CA GLY A 22 -10.57 -10.47 11.72
C GLY A 22 -10.37 -11.21 13.05
N PHE A 23 -9.12 -11.29 13.53
CA PHE A 23 -8.80 -11.88 14.82
C PHE A 23 -9.53 -11.18 15.99
N ALA A 24 -9.53 -9.84 16.00
CA ALA A 24 -10.23 -9.05 17.01
C ALA A 24 -11.74 -9.32 17.06
N ALA A 25 -12.35 -9.62 15.91
CA ALA A 25 -13.75 -9.98 15.77
C ALA A 25 -14.04 -11.47 16.07
N GLY A 26 -13.02 -12.25 16.46
CA GLY A 26 -13.14 -13.69 16.73
C GLY A 26 -13.09 -14.59 15.48
N ILE A 27 -12.73 -14.04 14.32
CA ILE A 27 -12.55 -14.79 13.08
C ILE A 27 -11.14 -15.38 13.07
N THR A 28 -11.06 -16.69 13.27
CA THR A 28 -9.77 -17.41 13.33
C THR A 28 -9.61 -18.42 12.18
N ASP A 29 -10.71 -18.80 11.52
CA ASP A 29 -10.69 -19.69 10.35
C ASP A 29 -10.27 -18.94 9.08
N GLY A 30 -9.41 -19.55 8.26
CA GLY A 30 -9.01 -19.03 6.95
C GLY A 30 -7.90 -17.96 6.96
N ILE A 31 -7.46 -17.52 8.13
CA ILE A 31 -6.39 -16.52 8.34
C ILE A 31 -5.20 -17.17 9.07
N SER A 32 -4.91 -18.42 8.73
CA SER A 32 -3.78 -19.16 9.29
C SER A 32 -2.51 -18.92 8.47
N GLN A 33 -1.36 -19.24 9.09
CA GLN A 33 -0.07 -19.23 8.42
C GLN A 33 -0.12 -20.15 7.19
N GLY A 34 0.22 -19.59 6.02
CA GLY A 34 0.15 -20.29 4.73
C GLY A 34 -1.15 -20.08 3.95
N SER A 35 -2.07 -19.27 4.46
CA SER A 35 -3.20 -18.78 3.66
C SER A 35 -2.73 -17.89 2.49
N PRO A 36 -3.58 -17.65 1.46
CA PRO A 36 -3.28 -16.70 0.39
C PRO A 36 -3.23 -15.23 0.83
N ILE A 37 -3.41 -14.93 2.12
CA ILE A 37 -3.41 -13.58 2.67
C ILE A 37 -1.96 -13.18 3.00
N ASP A 38 -1.47 -12.09 2.39
CA ASP A 38 -0.12 -11.57 2.62
C ASP A 38 0.04 -10.82 3.95
N GLY A 39 -1.07 -10.41 4.55
CA GLY A 39 -1.11 -9.75 5.86
C GLY A 39 -0.81 -10.71 7.01
N GLN A 40 -0.29 -10.15 8.10
CA GLN A 40 -0.03 -10.85 9.35
C GLN A 40 -0.93 -10.28 10.46
N ASN A 41 -1.41 -11.13 11.35
CA ASN A 41 -2.13 -10.67 12.54
C ASN A 41 -1.16 -9.94 13.48
N GLN A 42 -1.35 -8.63 13.65
CA GLN A 42 -0.54 -7.76 14.50
C GLN A 42 -1.21 -7.43 15.84
N TRP A 43 -2.25 -8.18 16.24
CA TRP A 43 -3.02 -7.85 17.44
C TRP A 43 -2.15 -7.78 18.70
N ASP A 44 -1.26 -8.75 18.88
CA ASP A 44 -0.32 -8.75 20.02
C ASP A 44 0.67 -7.59 19.94
N THR A 45 1.10 -7.20 18.74
CA THR A 45 1.98 -6.04 18.48
C THR A 45 1.32 -4.72 18.88
N LEU A 46 -0.01 -4.59 18.67
CA LEU A 46 -0.77 -3.43 19.13
C LEU A 46 -0.91 -3.40 20.67
N LEU A 47 -0.94 -4.57 21.31
CA LEU A 47 -1.15 -4.70 22.75
C LEU A 47 0.14 -4.67 23.58
N SER A 48 1.29 -5.05 23.00
CA SER A 48 2.55 -5.25 23.73
C SER A 48 3.76 -4.68 22.99
N GLU A 49 4.68 -4.07 23.74
CA GLU A 49 5.96 -3.58 23.20
C GLU A 49 6.92 -4.70 22.85
N SER A 50 6.83 -5.82 23.57
CA SER A 50 7.71 -6.98 23.39
C SER A 50 7.28 -7.90 22.25
N ALA A 51 6.09 -7.70 21.68
CA ALA A 51 5.63 -8.50 20.57
C ALA A 51 6.45 -8.17 19.31
N GLY A 52 6.92 -9.21 18.63
CA GLY A 52 7.58 -9.07 17.34
C GLY A 52 6.57 -8.64 16.29
N GLY A 53 6.75 -7.44 15.74
CA GLY A 53 6.01 -7.01 14.56
C GLY A 53 6.41 -7.79 13.31
N ARG A 54 5.90 -7.39 12.13
CA ARG A 54 6.38 -8.00 10.88
C ARG A 54 7.85 -7.67 10.64
N THR A 55 8.54 -8.54 9.93
CA THR A 55 9.94 -8.32 9.56
C THR A 55 10.16 -8.20 8.05
N VAL A 56 9.14 -8.52 7.24
CA VAL A 56 9.21 -8.55 5.78
C VAL A 56 8.09 -7.72 5.19
N VAL A 57 8.39 -6.86 4.22
CA VAL A 57 7.40 -6.11 3.43
C VAL A 57 7.77 -6.18 1.96
N MET A 58 6.86 -6.69 1.13
CA MET A 58 6.98 -6.60 -0.32
C MET A 58 6.16 -5.40 -0.78
N ASN A 59 6.82 -4.25 -1.00
CA ASN A 59 6.14 -3.01 -1.36
C ASN A 59 5.51 -3.12 -2.75
N ASN A 60 6.31 -3.43 -3.76
CA ASN A 60 5.82 -3.71 -5.11
C ASN A 60 6.89 -4.41 -5.97
N ALA A 61 6.47 -5.19 -6.95
CA ALA A 61 7.29 -5.63 -8.09
C ALA A 61 6.48 -5.46 -9.37
N ASP A 62 6.83 -4.44 -10.14
CA ASP A 62 6.17 -4.10 -11.39
C ASP A 62 7.01 -4.59 -12.58
N GLU A 63 6.47 -5.51 -13.36
CA GLU A 63 7.12 -6.01 -14.58
C GLU A 63 7.13 -5.00 -15.72
N LYS A 64 6.11 -4.13 -15.81
CA LYS A 64 5.96 -3.15 -16.90
C LYS A 64 6.98 -2.01 -16.77
N PHE A 65 7.17 -1.51 -15.55
CA PHE A 65 8.16 -0.47 -15.25
C PHE A 65 9.49 -1.04 -14.77
N SER A 66 9.62 -2.37 -14.67
CA SER A 66 10.83 -3.06 -14.19
C SER A 66 11.31 -2.53 -12.83
N TYR A 67 10.38 -2.16 -11.96
CA TYR A 67 10.63 -1.61 -10.64
C TYR A 67 10.33 -2.65 -9.56
N SER A 68 11.15 -2.70 -8.51
CA SER A 68 10.86 -3.47 -7.32
C SER A 68 11.37 -2.79 -6.07
N SER A 69 10.58 -2.84 -5.01
CA SER A 69 10.98 -2.44 -3.66
C SER A 69 10.55 -3.51 -2.65
N TYR A 70 11.49 -3.89 -1.79
CA TYR A 70 11.34 -4.97 -0.82
C TYR A 70 12.09 -4.63 0.46
N MET A 71 11.55 -5.04 1.60
CA MET A 71 12.15 -4.83 2.90
C MET A 71 12.19 -6.12 3.71
N LYS A 72 13.30 -6.33 4.43
CA LYS A 72 13.50 -7.46 5.33
C LYS A 72 14.44 -7.08 6.47
N ASN A 73 14.02 -7.27 7.72
CA ASN A 73 14.85 -7.11 8.92
C ASN A 73 15.65 -5.78 8.98
N GLY A 74 15.00 -4.66 8.70
CA GLY A 74 15.66 -3.34 8.65
C GLY A 74 16.29 -2.97 7.32
N TRP A 75 16.51 -3.92 6.41
CA TRP A 75 17.13 -3.67 5.11
C TRP A 75 16.08 -3.43 4.04
N LYS A 76 16.31 -2.43 3.18
CA LYS A 76 15.47 -2.11 2.03
C LYS A 76 16.24 -2.25 0.73
N TYR A 77 15.67 -2.99 -0.19
CA TYR A 77 16.13 -3.15 -1.56
C TYR A 77 15.25 -2.34 -2.51
N VAL A 78 15.88 -1.66 -3.45
CA VAL A 78 15.22 -0.93 -4.54
C VAL A 78 15.95 -1.21 -5.85
N ASN A 79 15.22 -1.51 -6.92
CA ASN A 79 15.80 -1.72 -8.24
C ASN A 79 14.83 -1.28 -9.34
N GLY A 80 15.32 -0.52 -10.31
CA GLY A 80 14.51 0.16 -11.32
C GLY A 80 13.80 1.40 -10.79
N SER A 81 13.13 2.11 -11.69
CA SER A 81 12.29 3.27 -11.36
C SER A 81 11.15 3.41 -12.38
N THR A 82 10.23 4.32 -12.12
CA THR A 82 9.15 4.71 -13.05
C THR A 82 9.51 6.01 -13.77
N PHE A 83 8.86 6.28 -14.90
CA PHE A 83 9.02 7.54 -15.66
C PHE A 83 10.49 7.93 -15.94
N ASN A 84 11.37 6.96 -16.23
CA ASN A 84 12.80 7.16 -16.47
C ASN A 84 13.51 7.96 -15.36
N GLY A 85 13.08 7.82 -14.10
CA GLY A 85 13.75 8.41 -12.94
C GLY A 85 13.54 9.91 -12.78
N VAL A 86 12.55 10.50 -13.47
CA VAL A 86 12.18 11.92 -13.30
C VAL A 86 11.86 12.27 -11.84
N PHE A 87 11.41 11.28 -11.06
CA PHE A 87 11.02 11.44 -9.66
C PHE A 87 11.93 10.68 -8.69
N ASP A 88 13.17 10.37 -9.05
CA ASP A 88 14.14 9.67 -8.18
C ASP A 88 14.79 10.58 -7.13
N GLY A 89 14.43 11.87 -7.11
CA GLY A 89 14.89 12.83 -6.11
C GLY A 89 14.08 12.79 -4.81
N TRP A 90 14.56 13.48 -3.79
CA TRP A 90 13.86 13.62 -2.51
C TRP A 90 12.75 14.68 -2.63
N LEU A 91 11.52 14.21 -2.78
CA LEU A 91 10.31 15.03 -2.88
C LEU A 91 9.63 15.11 -1.52
N GLY A 92 10.17 15.92 -0.59
CA GLY A 92 9.61 16.00 0.77
C GLY A 92 10.21 17.04 1.69
N LEU A 93 11.08 17.92 1.19
CA LEU A 93 11.53 19.08 1.96
C LEU A 93 10.37 20.08 2.04
N LEU A 94 9.74 20.15 3.22
CA LEU A 94 8.79 21.20 3.52
C LEU A 94 9.49 22.55 3.45
N SER A 95 8.80 23.57 2.96
CA SER A 95 9.33 24.93 3.03
C SER A 95 9.31 25.39 4.48
N GLU A 96 10.17 26.35 4.85
CA GLU A 96 10.20 26.92 6.23
C GLU A 96 8.83 27.49 6.67
N ASN A 97 7.93 27.79 5.72
CA ASN A 97 6.60 28.32 5.99
C ASN A 97 5.53 27.22 6.18
N ASP A 98 5.85 25.96 5.91
CA ASP A 98 4.93 24.81 6.05
C ASP A 98 5.08 24.10 7.40
N ASP A 99 5.96 24.60 8.28
CA ASP A 99 6.13 24.08 9.63
C ASP A 99 4.99 24.53 10.55
N LEU A 100 4.14 23.58 10.93
CA LEU A 100 3.07 23.78 11.91
C LEU A 100 3.65 23.86 13.32
N SER A 101 3.33 24.94 14.04
CA SER A 101 3.71 25.05 15.45
C SER A 101 2.99 24.00 16.31
N THR A 102 3.59 23.63 17.45
CA THR A 102 2.98 22.72 18.42
C THR A 102 1.58 23.19 18.86
N GLU A 103 1.38 24.50 18.96
CA GLU A 103 0.10 25.10 19.35
C GLU A 103 -0.98 24.91 18.29
N GLU A 104 -0.65 25.19 17.03
CA GLU A 104 -1.58 25.02 15.91
C GLU A 104 -1.94 23.55 15.74
N TYR A 105 -0.95 22.66 15.81
CA TYR A 105 -1.17 21.22 15.73
C TYR A 105 -2.08 20.73 16.87
N TYR A 106 -1.82 21.16 18.11
CA TYR A 106 -2.65 20.79 19.25
C TYR A 106 -4.08 21.30 19.10
N SER A 107 -4.25 22.57 18.73
CA SER A 107 -5.55 23.20 18.49
C SER A 107 -6.38 22.43 17.45
N TRP A 108 -5.76 22.03 16.35
CA TRP A 108 -6.43 21.23 15.31
C TRP A 108 -6.73 19.80 15.78
N LEU A 109 -5.80 19.15 16.49
CA LEU A 109 -5.99 17.81 17.00
C LEU A 109 -7.13 17.74 18.02
N THR A 110 -7.32 18.78 18.84
CA THR A 110 -8.38 18.84 19.87
C THR A 110 -9.60 19.63 19.44
N ALA A 111 -9.72 19.98 18.15
CA ALA A 111 -10.86 20.74 17.66
C ALA A 111 -12.17 19.96 17.88
N PRO A 112 -13.30 20.64 18.17
CA PRO A 112 -14.58 19.98 18.40
C PRO A 112 -14.98 19.05 17.24
N GLY A 113 -15.35 17.81 17.56
CA GLY A 113 -15.75 16.79 16.59
C GLY A 113 -14.59 15.99 15.99
N THR A 114 -13.36 16.23 16.41
CA THR A 114 -12.21 15.39 16.03
C THR A 114 -12.04 14.19 16.97
N ILE A 115 -11.33 13.16 16.50
CA ILE A 115 -10.99 12.03 17.37
C ILE A 115 -10.10 12.47 18.55
N GLY A 116 -9.22 13.46 18.35
CA GLY A 116 -8.28 13.90 19.38
C GLY A 116 -8.96 14.57 20.58
N GLU A 117 -10.08 15.26 20.37
CA GLU A 117 -10.94 15.74 21.46
C GLU A 117 -11.37 14.59 22.38
N SER A 118 -11.83 13.47 21.80
CA SER A 118 -12.27 12.30 22.57
C SER A 118 -11.14 11.56 23.28
N ILE A 119 -9.92 11.60 22.76
CA ILE A 119 -8.76 10.95 23.38
C ILE A 119 -8.33 11.70 24.64
N GLY A 120 -8.51 13.02 24.68
CA GLY A 120 -8.22 13.88 25.85
C GLY A 120 -6.73 13.92 26.20
N LEU A 121 -5.86 14.11 25.20
CA LEU A 121 -4.42 14.28 25.44
C LEU A 121 -4.11 15.70 25.93
N SER A 122 -3.21 15.83 26.91
CA SER A 122 -2.63 17.14 27.25
C SER A 122 -1.68 17.59 26.15
N ARG A 123 -1.50 18.90 26.03
CA ARG A 123 -0.55 19.50 25.08
C ARG A 123 0.86 18.92 25.22
N ASP A 124 1.41 18.87 26.42
CA ASP A 124 2.76 18.33 26.68
C ASP A 124 2.88 16.88 26.21
N ARG A 125 1.80 16.10 26.34
CA ARG A 125 1.79 14.71 25.87
C ARG A 125 1.76 14.64 24.35
N VAL A 126 1.01 15.52 23.68
CA VAL A 126 1.00 15.62 22.22
C VAL A 126 2.39 16.02 21.70
N GLU A 127 3.05 16.98 22.33
CA GLU A 127 4.41 17.39 21.97
C GLU A 127 5.41 16.24 22.14
N THR A 128 5.34 15.53 23.27
CA THR A 128 6.19 14.36 23.52
C THR A 128 5.97 13.27 22.47
N LEU A 129 4.70 12.93 22.19
CA LEU A 129 4.36 11.89 21.22
C LEU A 129 4.77 12.28 19.80
N ARG A 130 4.51 13.52 19.40
CA ARG A 130 4.92 14.05 18.10
C ARG A 130 6.44 14.01 17.96
N SER A 131 7.18 14.53 18.95
CA SER A 131 8.65 14.49 18.93
C SER A 131 9.19 13.06 18.87
N SER A 132 8.57 12.10 19.56
CA SER A 132 8.99 10.69 19.48
C SER A 132 8.65 10.02 18.15
N ALA A 133 7.60 10.46 17.46
CA ALA A 133 7.21 9.95 16.13
C ALA A 133 7.93 10.68 14.98
N THR A 134 8.56 11.83 15.25
CA THR A 134 9.30 12.59 14.24
C THR A 134 10.59 11.86 13.88
N LEU A 135 10.73 11.55 12.60
CA LEU A 135 11.89 10.90 12.04
C LEU A 135 12.96 11.95 11.71
N ALA A 136 14.16 11.80 12.26
CA ALA A 136 15.30 12.65 11.97
C ALA A 136 16.30 11.93 11.05
N CYS A 137 16.66 12.56 9.93
CA CYS A 137 17.71 12.06 9.06
C CYS A 137 19.08 12.30 9.70
N PRO A 138 19.97 11.30 9.77
CA PRO A 138 21.35 11.51 10.19
C PRO A 138 22.06 12.48 9.25
N THR A 139 22.87 13.40 9.80
CA THR A 139 23.62 14.40 9.03
C THR A 139 25.10 14.04 8.86
N ASP A 140 25.57 13.01 9.56
CA ASP A 140 26.95 12.52 9.59
C ASP A 140 27.19 11.36 8.60
N LEU A 141 26.16 10.91 7.90
CA LEU A 141 26.29 9.85 6.91
C LEU A 141 26.95 10.38 5.64
N GLN A 142 27.95 9.64 5.16
CA GLN A 142 28.52 9.88 3.85
C GLN A 142 27.52 9.44 2.78
N GLU A 143 26.85 10.42 2.17
CA GLU A 143 25.88 10.19 1.10
C GLU A 143 26.48 9.36 -0.03
N THR A 144 25.75 8.35 -0.46
CA THR A 144 26.11 7.53 -1.62
C THR A 144 24.87 7.42 -2.50
N LEU A 145 24.88 8.18 -3.59
CA LEU A 145 23.71 8.32 -4.46
C LEU A 145 23.20 6.96 -4.96
N CYS A 146 21.92 6.71 -4.72
CA CYS A 146 21.19 5.63 -5.35
C CYS A 146 20.77 6.03 -6.77
N LYS A 147 21.12 5.20 -7.74
CA LYS A 147 20.72 5.33 -9.14
C LYS A 147 20.07 4.03 -9.59
N PRO A 148 18.79 3.82 -9.28
CA PRO A 148 18.17 2.51 -9.37
C PRO A 148 17.98 2.02 -10.82
N LEU A 149 18.08 2.92 -11.80
CA LEU A 149 18.12 2.59 -13.23
C LEU A 149 19.48 2.06 -13.72
N GLU A 150 20.57 2.39 -13.02
CA GLU A 150 21.92 1.91 -13.35
C GLU A 150 22.25 0.61 -12.59
N LYS A 151 21.96 0.58 -11.28
CA LYS A 151 22.25 -0.55 -10.40
C LYS A 151 21.26 -0.59 -9.23
N PRO A 152 21.00 -1.77 -8.64
CA PRO A 152 20.16 -1.88 -7.46
C PRO A 152 20.75 -1.11 -6.27
N CYS A 153 19.86 -0.65 -5.40
CA CYS A 153 20.18 0.05 -4.17
C CYS A 153 19.80 -0.79 -2.96
N LEU A 154 20.57 -0.62 -1.89
CA LEU A 154 20.38 -1.28 -0.61
C LEU A 154 20.55 -0.25 0.51
N PHE A 155 19.60 -0.19 1.44
CA PHE A 155 19.62 0.75 2.56
C PHE A 155 19.38 0.02 3.87
N ASN A 156 19.92 0.55 4.96
CA ASN A 156 19.63 0.09 6.32
C ASN A 156 18.73 1.10 7.00
N LEU A 157 17.43 0.87 7.02
CA LEU A 157 16.44 1.83 7.52
C LEU A 157 16.52 2.09 9.03
N LEU A 158 17.16 1.22 9.80
CA LEU A 158 17.38 1.44 11.23
C LEU A 158 18.46 2.49 11.49
N LYS A 159 19.40 2.66 10.55
CA LYS A 159 20.51 3.63 10.65
C LYS A 159 20.31 4.82 9.74
N ASP A 160 19.76 4.58 8.56
CA ASP A 160 19.52 5.55 7.49
C ASP A 160 18.05 5.44 7.06
N PRO A 161 17.12 5.98 7.86
CA PRO A 161 15.71 5.98 7.50
C PRO A 161 15.40 6.89 6.29
N CYS A 162 16.33 7.76 5.91
CA CYS A 162 16.18 8.72 4.82
C CYS A 162 16.80 8.24 3.51
N GLU A 163 17.36 7.03 3.49
CA GLU A 163 17.86 6.34 2.29
C GLU A 163 18.96 7.11 1.53
N GLN A 164 19.78 7.84 2.25
CA GLN A 164 20.83 8.70 1.69
C GLN A 164 22.11 7.93 1.29
N GLN A 165 22.33 6.77 1.91
CA GLN A 165 23.54 5.97 1.69
C GLN A 165 23.22 4.62 1.05
N ASN A 166 23.49 4.49 -0.25
CA ASN A 166 23.42 3.21 -0.93
C ASN A 166 24.58 2.27 -0.52
N LEU A 167 24.22 1.19 0.16
CA LEU A 167 25.12 0.17 0.72
C LEU A 167 25.26 -1.09 -0.15
N ALA A 168 24.70 -1.11 -1.36
CA ALA A 168 24.64 -2.30 -2.22
C ALA A 168 26.03 -2.89 -2.54
N SER A 169 27.04 -2.05 -2.74
CA SER A 169 28.42 -2.50 -3.01
C SER A 169 29.15 -3.00 -1.76
N ALA A 170 28.76 -2.53 -0.58
CA ALA A 170 29.39 -2.90 0.68
C ALA A 170 28.84 -4.21 1.27
N HIS A 171 27.58 -4.54 0.96
CA HIS A 171 26.87 -5.73 1.46
C HIS A 171 26.26 -6.57 0.32
N PRO A 172 27.09 -7.17 -0.56
CA PRO A 172 26.61 -7.93 -1.73
C PRO A 172 25.86 -9.22 -1.35
N ASP A 173 26.17 -9.78 -0.18
CA ASP A 173 25.50 -10.94 0.42
C ASP A 173 24.03 -10.63 0.75
N ILE A 174 23.79 -9.54 1.49
CA ILE A 174 22.45 -9.07 1.83
C ILE A 174 21.68 -8.69 0.56
N LEU A 175 22.34 -8.00 -0.37
CA LEU A 175 21.74 -7.63 -1.64
C LEU A 175 21.24 -8.88 -2.41
N THR A 176 22.05 -9.92 -2.48
CA THR A 176 21.71 -11.16 -3.20
C THR A 176 20.57 -11.91 -2.52
N GLU A 177 20.52 -11.93 -1.19
CA GLU A 177 19.42 -12.51 -0.42
C GLU A 177 18.10 -11.80 -0.77
N LEU A 178 18.05 -10.47 -0.66
CA LEU A 178 16.85 -9.68 -0.92
C LEU A 178 16.41 -9.79 -2.39
N GLN A 179 17.34 -9.84 -3.32
CA GLN A 179 17.05 -10.10 -4.74
C GLN A 179 16.41 -11.48 -4.94
N THR A 180 16.91 -12.50 -4.25
CA THR A 180 16.36 -13.86 -4.32
C THR A 180 14.94 -13.91 -3.78
N ASP A 181 14.66 -13.21 -2.67
CA ASP A 181 13.32 -13.09 -2.11
C ASP A 181 12.37 -12.40 -3.10
N VAL A 182 12.78 -11.29 -3.73
CA VAL A 182 11.98 -10.61 -4.76
C VAL A 182 11.66 -11.54 -5.93
N LEU A 183 12.62 -12.35 -6.38
CA LEU A 183 12.39 -13.34 -7.43
C LEU A 183 11.41 -14.43 -6.99
N HIS A 184 11.40 -14.82 -5.71
CA HIS A 184 10.41 -15.73 -5.17
C HIS A 184 8.99 -15.15 -5.26
N TYR A 185 8.81 -13.89 -4.89
CA TYR A 185 7.51 -13.21 -5.02
C TYR A 185 7.07 -13.10 -6.48
N ARG A 186 7.96 -12.71 -7.41
CA ARG A 186 7.66 -12.62 -8.85
C ARG A 186 7.18 -13.95 -9.45
N ARG A 187 7.72 -15.08 -9.00
CA ARG A 187 7.27 -16.40 -9.49
C ARG A 187 5.85 -16.76 -9.09
N ARG A 188 5.32 -16.13 -8.03
CA ARG A 188 3.99 -16.40 -7.47
C ARG A 188 2.99 -15.28 -7.80
N SER A 189 3.43 -14.17 -8.37
CA SER A 189 2.56 -13.04 -8.69
C SER A 189 1.63 -13.36 -9.86
N ALA A 190 0.40 -12.88 -9.75
CA ALA A 190 -0.50 -12.82 -10.88
C ALA A 190 0.02 -11.82 -11.93
N ARG A 191 -0.30 -12.04 -13.20
CA ARG A 191 0.05 -11.10 -14.26
C ARG A 191 -0.70 -9.78 -14.12
N PRO A 192 -0.09 -8.63 -14.48
CA PRO A 192 -0.80 -7.36 -14.52
C PRO A 192 -2.06 -7.45 -15.39
N ARG A 193 -3.20 -6.98 -14.87
CA ARG A 193 -4.51 -7.02 -15.56
C ARG A 193 -4.90 -5.68 -16.21
N ASN A 194 -3.94 -4.79 -16.42
CA ASN A 194 -4.18 -3.49 -17.05
C ASN A 194 -4.85 -3.66 -18.42
N GLN A 195 -5.97 -2.97 -18.64
CA GLN A 195 -6.69 -2.94 -19.91
C GLN A 195 -6.65 -1.51 -20.50
N PRO A 196 -6.78 -1.35 -21.83
CA PRO A 196 -7.01 -0.03 -22.40
C PRO A 196 -8.32 0.57 -21.86
N HIS A 197 -8.42 1.90 -21.92
CA HIS A 197 -9.66 2.59 -21.58
C HIS A 197 -10.80 2.12 -22.50
N ASP A 198 -12.01 2.01 -21.96
CA ASP A 198 -13.22 1.76 -22.75
C ASP A 198 -13.81 3.13 -23.13
N GLY A 199 -13.79 3.49 -24.42
CA GLY A 199 -14.33 4.78 -24.87
C GLY A 199 -15.81 4.99 -24.53
N ARG A 200 -16.56 3.92 -24.24
CA ARG A 200 -17.94 3.99 -23.77
C ARG A 200 -18.06 4.46 -22.33
N SER A 201 -16.96 4.56 -21.57
CA SER A 201 -16.96 5.11 -20.22
C SER A 201 -16.85 6.64 -20.18
N ASP A 202 -16.87 7.32 -21.35
CA ASP A 202 -16.73 8.77 -21.42
C ASP A 202 -17.87 9.47 -20.67
N PRO A 203 -17.59 10.25 -19.60
CA PRO A 203 -18.62 10.96 -18.86
C PRO A 203 -19.47 11.91 -19.72
N ALA A 204 -18.97 12.37 -20.87
CA ALA A 204 -19.75 13.18 -21.82
C ALA A 204 -20.98 12.41 -22.35
N LEU A 205 -20.96 11.08 -22.33
CA LEU A 205 -22.10 10.22 -22.67
C LEU A 205 -23.11 10.06 -21.52
N TYR A 206 -22.77 10.49 -20.30
CA TYR A 206 -23.52 10.27 -19.06
C TYR A 206 -23.72 11.57 -18.26
N ASN A 207 -24.14 12.63 -18.94
CA ASN A 207 -24.39 13.94 -18.32
C ASN A 207 -23.20 14.43 -17.47
N PHE A 208 -21.98 14.26 -17.98
CA PHE A 208 -20.72 14.63 -17.34
C PHE A 208 -20.49 13.98 -15.98
N THR A 209 -21.12 12.82 -15.73
CA THR A 209 -21.01 12.06 -14.48
C THR A 209 -20.34 10.73 -14.73
N TRP A 210 -19.40 10.35 -13.85
CA TRP A 210 -18.86 8.99 -13.86
C TRP A 210 -19.92 8.00 -13.34
N THR A 211 -20.36 7.09 -14.19
CA THR A 211 -21.40 6.08 -13.88
C THR A 211 -20.96 4.69 -14.32
N TRP A 212 -21.74 3.67 -14.00
CA TRP A 212 -21.57 2.29 -14.43
C TRP A 212 -22.10 2.13 -15.87
N TRP A 213 -21.28 2.47 -16.87
CA TRP A 213 -21.67 2.53 -18.28
C TRP A 213 -22.12 1.19 -18.90
N LEU A 214 -21.77 0.05 -18.28
CA LEU A 214 -22.16 -1.29 -18.74
C LEU A 214 -23.59 -1.67 -18.35
N ASP A 215 -24.15 -1.05 -17.32
CA ASP A 215 -25.51 -1.35 -16.85
C ASP A 215 -26.56 -0.52 -17.63
N GLU A 216 -26.20 0.70 -18.04
CA GLU A 216 -27.12 1.63 -18.72
C GLU A 216 -27.45 1.20 -20.17
N ASN A 217 -26.56 0.45 -20.83
CA ASN A 217 -26.77 -0.05 -22.21
C ASN A 217 -27.82 -1.15 -22.35
N ASN A 218 -28.30 -1.74 -21.25
CA ASN A 218 -29.34 -2.77 -21.30
C ASN A 218 -30.76 -2.22 -21.48
N THR A 219 -30.98 -0.91 -21.30
CA THR A 219 -32.32 -0.32 -21.41
C THR A 219 -32.78 -0.14 -22.86
N VAL A 220 -31.86 0.15 -23.78
CA VAL A 220 -32.17 0.30 -25.23
C VAL A 220 -32.31 -1.08 -25.90
N SER A 221 -31.50 -2.06 -25.49
CA SER A 221 -31.50 -3.43 -26.04
C SER A 221 -32.82 -4.18 -25.79
N ILE A 222 -33.45 -4.01 -24.64
CA ILE A 222 -34.68 -4.76 -24.31
C ILE A 222 -35.88 -4.28 -25.15
N LEU A 223 -35.95 -2.98 -25.46
CA LEU A 223 -37.04 -2.42 -26.27
C LEU A 223 -36.88 -2.76 -27.76
N GLU A 224 -35.65 -2.78 -28.28
CA GLU A 224 -35.38 -3.18 -29.68
C GLU A 224 -35.54 -4.70 -29.91
N GLN A 225 -35.25 -5.52 -28.90
CA GLN A 225 -35.45 -6.98 -28.98
C GLN A 225 -36.92 -7.38 -28.87
N ALA A 226 -37.75 -6.60 -28.16
CA ALA A 226 -39.19 -6.83 -28.03
C ALA A 226 -39.97 -6.51 -29.32
N GLN A 227 -39.47 -5.61 -30.18
CA GLN A 227 -40.11 -5.26 -31.45
C GLN A 227 -39.81 -6.21 -32.62
N LYS A 228 -38.88 -7.16 -32.46
CA LYS A 228 -38.45 -8.08 -33.53
C LYS A 228 -39.02 -9.50 -33.47
N LYS A 229 -40.01 -9.78 -32.60
CA LYS A 229 -40.61 -11.12 -32.49
C LYS A 229 -42.10 -11.13 -32.76
N GLU A 230 -42.47 -11.64 -33.95
CA GLU A 230 -43.73 -12.30 -34.32
C GLU A 230 -43.36 -13.43 -35.32
N PRO A 231 -44.16 -14.51 -35.47
CA PRO A 231 -43.82 -15.82 -34.93
C PRO A 231 -43.55 -16.85 -36.04
N PHE A 232 -42.64 -17.80 -35.78
CA PHE A 232 -42.61 -19.05 -36.53
C PHE A 232 -42.68 -20.22 -35.54
N TYR A 233 -43.91 -20.71 -35.35
CA TYR A 233 -44.17 -22.08 -34.93
C TYR A 233 -44.65 -22.86 -36.15
N THR A 234 -43.88 -23.87 -36.53
CA THR A 234 -44.20 -25.15 -37.19
C THR A 234 -42.85 -25.70 -37.67
N ALA A 235 -42.47 -26.96 -37.50
CA ALA A 235 -43.19 -28.17 -37.14
C ALA A 235 -42.26 -29.11 -36.34
N LEU A 236 -42.89 -30.01 -35.60
CA LEU A 236 -42.27 -31.22 -35.06
C LEU A 236 -41.58 -32.01 -36.17
N ASP A 237 -40.44 -32.63 -35.86
CA ASP A 237 -40.25 -34.02 -36.27
C ASP A 237 -39.45 -34.82 -35.24
N LEU A 238 -40.08 -35.91 -34.81
CA LEU A 238 -39.58 -36.97 -33.96
C LEU A 238 -38.79 -37.98 -34.81
N LYS A 239 -37.67 -38.50 -34.27
CA LYS A 239 -37.16 -39.89 -34.37
C LYS A 239 -35.78 -39.92 -33.68
N ALA A 240 -35.58 -40.57 -32.52
CA ALA A 240 -35.37 -42.02 -32.33
C ALA A 240 -34.36 -42.56 -33.36
N VAL A 241 -33.16 -43.01 -33.00
CA VAL A 241 -32.76 -44.03 -32.02
C VAL A 241 -31.44 -43.67 -31.35
#